data_AF-A0A5F1YDL1-F1
#
_entry.id   AF-A0A5F1YDL1-F1
#
_cell.length_a   1.000
_cell.length_b   1.000
_cell.length_c   1.000
_cell.angle_alpha   90.00
_cell.angle_beta   90.00
_cell.angle_gamma   90.00
#
_symmetry.space_group_name_H-M   'P 1'
#
loop_
_entity.id
_entity.type
_entity.pdbx_description
1 polymer ?
#
loop_
_entity_poly.entity_id
_entity_poly.type
_entity_poly.pdbx_seq_one_letter_code
_entity_poly.pdbx_strand_id
1 'polypeptide(L)'
;MIELNLEISKGEDFSVFLPATNLLGSTVKSEFGTVEHGEPIRVGDFSATIQPSGIRLTKLRSEIESIRNGAYRFDVLVERPDAHFPDGKSLSVEYRGILQVG
;
A
#
# COMPACT_ATOMS: atom_id res chain seq x y z
N MET A 1 -5.66 4.33 -11.35
CA MET A 1 -4.36 4.19 -10.68
C MET A 1 -3.99 5.53 -10.07
N ILE A 2 -3.66 5.56 -8.79
CA ILE A 2 -3.32 6.76 -7.99
C ILE A 2 -1.84 6.70 -7.66
N GLU A 3 -1.10 7.77 -7.93
CA GLU A 3 0.33 7.86 -7.60
C GLU A 3 0.57 8.58 -6.28
N LEU A 4 1.44 8.03 -5.44
CA LEU A 4 1.73 8.52 -4.10
C LEU A 4 3.23 8.52 -3.81
N ASN A 5 3.70 9.55 -3.13
CA ASN A 5 5.04 9.56 -2.53
C ASN A 5 4.87 9.52 -1.02
N LEU A 6 5.42 8.48 -0.39
CA LEU A 6 5.36 8.26 1.06
C LEU A 6 6.78 8.26 1.63
N GLU A 7 6.88 8.58 2.92
CA GLU A 7 8.14 8.56 3.65
C GLU A 7 7.96 7.77 4.94
N ILE A 8 8.97 6.97 5.29
CA ILE A 8 9.09 6.23 6.55
C ILE A 8 10.40 6.63 7.21
N SER A 9 10.29 7.10 8.45
CA SER A 9 11.42 7.33 9.34
C SER A 9 11.78 6.07 10.10
N LYS A 10 13.07 5.78 10.17
CA LYS A 10 13.63 4.77 11.08
C LYS A 10 13.30 5.10 12.54
N GLY A 11 12.97 4.07 13.31
CA GLY A 11 12.72 4.20 14.76
C GLY A 11 11.27 4.53 15.14
N GLU A 12 10.37 4.62 14.17
CA GLU A 12 8.94 4.87 14.38
C GLU A 12 8.08 3.77 13.73
N ASP A 13 6.86 3.61 14.22
CA ASP A 13 5.85 2.81 13.52
C ASP A 13 5.35 3.56 12.29
N PHE A 14 5.16 2.85 11.18
CA PHE A 14 4.55 3.44 9.98
C PHE A 14 3.04 3.27 10.00
N SER A 15 2.33 4.35 9.67
CA SER A 15 0.88 4.37 9.55
C SER A 15 0.44 5.45 8.57
N VAL A 16 -0.12 5.04 7.43
CA VAL A 16 -0.63 5.95 6.39
C VAL A 16 -2.07 5.62 6.07
N PHE A 17 -2.87 6.68 5.84
CA PHE A 17 -4.25 6.55 5.38
C PHE A 17 -4.35 6.83 3.88
N LEU A 18 -4.91 5.87 3.16
CA LEU A 18 -5.25 6.02 1.76
C LEU A 18 -6.77 6.22 1.64
N PRO A 19 -7.25 7.40 1.23
CA PRO A 19 -8.68 7.64 1.14
C PRO A 19 -9.30 6.82 0.00
N ALA A 20 -10.40 6.13 0.31
CA ALA A 20 -11.22 5.39 -0.64
C ALA A 20 -12.63 5.21 -0.11
N THR A 21 -13.61 5.17 -1.02
CA THR A 21 -15.02 5.03 -0.65
C THR A 21 -15.57 3.69 -1.15
N ASN A 22 -16.62 3.21 -0.48
CA ASN A 22 -17.36 2.00 -0.85
C ASN A 22 -16.46 0.74 -0.87
N LEU A 23 -15.68 0.53 0.21
CA LEU A 23 -14.75 -0.59 0.34
C LEU A 23 -15.30 -1.78 1.15
N LEU A 24 -16.58 -1.77 1.53
CA LEU A 24 -17.15 -2.85 2.34
C LEU A 24 -17.01 -4.20 1.62
N GLY A 25 -16.42 -5.18 2.29
CA GLY A 25 -16.16 -6.51 1.74
C GLY A 25 -15.04 -6.55 0.70
N SER A 26 -14.29 -5.46 0.48
CA SER A 26 -13.13 -5.47 -0.41
C SER A 26 -11.98 -6.30 0.19
N THR A 27 -11.07 -6.74 -0.66
CA THR A 27 -9.78 -7.29 -0.26
C THR A 27 -8.69 -6.29 -0.60
N VAL A 28 -7.64 -6.24 0.23
CA VAL A 28 -6.47 -5.40 -0.04
C VAL A 28 -5.25 -6.29 -0.12
N LYS A 29 -4.51 -6.15 -1.23
CA LYS A 29 -3.20 -6.73 -1.44
C LYS A 29 -2.20 -5.57 -1.52
N SER A 30 -1.04 -5.73 -0.91
CA SER A 30 0.02 -4.74 -0.98
C SER A 30 1.35 -5.43 -1.15
N GLU A 31 2.20 -4.86 -1.99
CA GLU A 31 3.57 -5.29 -2.18
C GLU A 31 4.50 -4.09 -2.07
N PHE A 32 5.67 -4.30 -1.47
CA PHE A 32 6.71 -3.27 -1.41
C PHE A 32 8.09 -3.89 -1.70
N GLY A 33 8.88 -3.19 -2.49
CA GLY A 33 10.14 -3.70 -2.98
C GLY A 33 10.96 -2.71 -3.79
N THR A 34 12.00 -3.19 -4.45
CA THR A 34 12.77 -2.43 -5.44
C THR A 34 12.77 -3.18 -6.78
N VAL A 35 13.21 -2.51 -7.84
CA VAL A 35 13.51 -3.15 -9.12
C VAL A 35 15.01 -3.07 -9.31
N GLU A 36 15.68 -4.21 -9.21
CA GLU A 36 17.13 -4.33 -9.43
C GLU A 36 17.36 -5.16 -10.69
N HIS A 37 18.07 -4.61 -11.66
CA HIS A 37 18.32 -5.26 -12.97
C HIS A 37 17.06 -5.73 -13.73
N GLY A 38 15.92 -5.08 -13.49
CA GLY A 38 14.63 -5.43 -14.12
C GLY A 38 13.83 -6.48 -13.35
N GLU A 39 14.40 -7.06 -12.29
CA GLU A 39 13.74 -8.04 -11.43
C GLU A 39 13.13 -7.35 -10.20
N PRO A 40 11.87 -7.64 -9.85
CA PRO A 40 11.25 -7.14 -8.63
C PRO A 40 11.85 -7.86 -7.41
N ILE A 41 12.52 -7.11 -6.55
CA ILE A 41 12.99 -7.60 -5.25
C ILE A 41 11.99 -7.16 -4.19
N ARG A 42 11.16 -8.11 -3.73
CA ARG A 42 10.22 -7.87 -2.63
C ARG A 42 10.98 -7.72 -1.32
N VAL A 43 10.71 -6.64 -0.62
CA VAL A 43 11.31 -6.35 0.71
C VAL A 43 10.29 -6.66 1.82
N GLY A 44 9.01 -6.81 1.47
CA GLY A 44 7.96 -7.35 2.34
C GLY A 44 6.60 -6.83 1.92
N ASP A 45 5.67 -6.82 2.89
CA ASP A 45 4.31 -6.30 2.73
C ASP A 45 3.98 -5.27 3.81
N PHE A 46 2.94 -4.47 3.56
CA PHE A 46 2.26 -3.71 4.60
C PHE A 46 1.14 -4.55 5.19
N SER A 47 0.86 -4.34 6.48
CA SER A 47 -0.44 -4.72 7.02
C SER A 47 -1.48 -3.72 6.50
N ALA A 48 -2.57 -4.21 5.94
CA ALA A 48 -3.63 -3.38 5.39
C ALA A 48 -4.96 -3.65 6.09
N THR A 49 -5.56 -2.59 6.64
CA THR A 49 -6.87 -2.66 7.29
C THR A 49 -7.85 -1.75 6.55
N ILE A 50 -8.95 -2.33 6.07
CA ILE A 50 -10.05 -1.58 5.47
C ILE A 50 -10.81 -0.85 6.57
N GLN A 51 -11.08 0.42 6.31
CA GLN A 51 -11.89 1.30 7.13
C GLN A 51 -13.05 1.85 6.30
N PRO A 52 -14.15 2.34 6.92
CA PRO A 52 -15.30 2.86 6.18
C PRO A 52 -14.97 3.94 5.13
N SER A 53 -13.93 4.74 5.39
CA SER A 53 -13.51 5.87 4.55
C SER A 53 -12.18 5.67 3.81
N GLY A 54 -11.60 4.47 3.86
CA GLY A 54 -10.34 4.20 3.16
C GLY A 54 -9.58 3.00 3.70
N ILE A 55 -8.26 3.01 3.53
CA ILE A 55 -7.36 1.93 3.90
C ILE A 55 -6.27 2.48 4.80
N ARG A 56 -6.02 1.80 5.91
CA ARG A 56 -4.84 2.05 6.73
C ARG A 56 -3.77 1.05 6.36
N LEU A 57 -2.64 1.54 5.87
CA LEU A 57 -1.42 0.75 5.74
C LEU A 57 -0.57 0.95 6.98
N THR A 58 -0.08 -0.14 7.56
CA THR A 58 0.80 -0.11 8.73
C THR A 58 1.99 -1.03 8.55
N LYS A 59 3.08 -0.69 9.25
CA LYS A 59 4.25 -1.56 9.39
C LYS A 59 4.92 -1.27 10.73
N LEU A 60 5.32 -2.32 11.45
CA LEU A 60 5.88 -2.16 12.79
C LEU A 60 7.29 -1.59 12.71
N ARG A 61 7.68 -0.81 13.72
CA ARG A 61 9.02 -0.26 13.89
C ARG A 61 10.11 -1.32 13.70
N SER A 62 9.97 -2.49 14.33
CA SER A 62 10.97 -3.57 14.26
C SER A 62 11.18 -4.10 12.84
N GLU A 63 10.12 -4.13 12.03
CA GLU A 63 10.22 -4.49 10.61
C GLU A 63 10.89 -3.38 9.81
N ILE A 64 10.52 -2.12 10.07
CA ILE A 64 11.10 -0.95 9.40
C ILE A 64 12.60 -0.86 9.68
N GLU A 65 13.03 -1.09 10.92
CA GLU A 65 14.44 -1.06 11.32
C GLU A 65 15.32 -2.00 10.49
N SER A 66 14.77 -3.13 10.03
CA SER A 66 15.49 -4.11 9.20
C SER A 66 15.68 -3.71 7.72
N ILE A 67 14.87 -2.79 7.21
CA ILE A 67 14.90 -2.36 5.80
C ILE A 67 16.17 -1.53 5.55
N ARG A 68 16.77 -1.49 4.35
CA ARG A 68 17.88 -0.55 4.13
C ARG A 68 17.34 0.86 3.87
N ASN A 69 18.12 1.89 4.13
CA ASN A 69 17.72 3.24 3.71
C ASN A 69 17.72 3.31 2.19
N GLY A 70 16.74 4.00 1.62
CA GLY A 70 16.60 4.12 0.17
C GLY A 70 15.17 4.33 -0.32
N ALA A 71 15.03 4.36 -1.64
CA ALA A 71 13.75 4.49 -2.33
C ALA A 71 13.23 3.11 -2.76
N TYR A 72 12.00 2.82 -2.36
CA TYR A 72 11.32 1.56 -2.67
C TYR A 72 10.05 1.85 -3.46
N ARG A 73 9.74 1.00 -4.43
CA ARG A 73 8.43 0.99 -5.06
C ARG A 73 7.44 0.27 -4.16
N PHE A 74 6.22 0.77 -4.10
CA PHE A 74 5.11 0.02 -3.53
C PHE A 74 3.89 0.06 -4.45
N ASP A 75 3.10 -1.00 -4.37
CA ASP A 75 1.85 -1.14 -5.10
C ASP A 75 0.79 -1.69 -4.12
N VAL A 76 -0.39 -1.09 -4.10
CA VAL A 76 -1.54 -1.51 -3.28
C VAL A 76 -2.74 -1.68 -4.20
N LEU A 77 -3.23 -2.90 -4.28
CA LEU A 77 -4.42 -3.28 -5.04
C LEU A 77 -5.59 -3.52 -4.09
N VAL A 78 -6.69 -2.85 -4.37
CA VAL A 78 -7.95 -2.98 -3.63
C VAL A 78 -8.96 -3.60 -4.58
N GLU A 79 -9.43 -4.80 -4.29
CA GLU A 79 -10.40 -5.50 -5.13
C GLU A 79 -11.76 -5.50 -4.43
N ARG A 80 -12.79 -4.99 -5.11
CA ARG A 80 -14.16 -4.99 -4.59
C ARG A 80 -14.80 -6.37 -4.80
N PRO A 81 -15.73 -6.79 -3.93
CA PRO A 81 -16.30 -8.14 -3.98
C PRO A 81 -17.28 -8.39 -5.14
N ASP A 82 -17.82 -7.35 -5.79
CA ASP A 82 -18.86 -7.50 -6.82
C ASP A 82 -18.61 -6.64 -8.07
N ALA A 83 -18.80 -7.24 -9.25
CA ALA A 83 -18.79 -6.62 -10.58
C ALA A 83 -19.92 -5.61 -10.80
N HIS A 84 -20.99 -5.68 -10.01
CA HIS A 84 -22.23 -4.93 -10.23
C HIS A 84 -22.48 -3.81 -9.22
N PHE A 85 -21.43 -3.25 -8.60
CA PHE A 85 -21.62 -2.07 -7.75
C PHE A 85 -22.39 -0.99 -8.52
N PRO A 86 -23.58 -0.56 -8.04
CA PRO A 86 -24.51 0.26 -8.82
C PRO A 86 -24.01 1.69 -9.04
N ASP A 87 -22.80 2.03 -8.57
CA ASP A 87 -22.18 3.34 -8.69
C ASP A 87 -21.29 3.50 -9.95
N GLY A 88 -21.18 2.45 -10.79
CA GLY A 88 -20.43 2.49 -12.05
C GLY A 88 -18.91 2.65 -11.90
N LYS A 89 -18.37 2.43 -10.70
CA LYS A 89 -16.94 2.58 -10.42
C LYS A 89 -16.14 1.30 -10.72
N SER A 90 -14.85 1.49 -10.99
CA SER A 90 -13.90 0.39 -11.24
C SER A 90 -13.92 -0.67 -10.15
N LEU A 91 -13.83 -1.93 -10.59
CA LEU A 91 -13.77 -3.12 -9.74
C LEU A 91 -12.57 -3.15 -8.80
N SER A 92 -11.50 -2.47 -9.19
CA SER A 92 -10.31 -2.33 -8.39
C SER A 92 -9.83 -0.89 -8.33
N VAL A 93 -9.20 -0.55 -7.22
CA VAL A 93 -8.43 0.68 -7.04
C VAL A 93 -6.99 0.29 -6.82
N GLU A 94 -6.11 0.84 -7.64
CA GLU A 94 -4.67 0.63 -7.55
C GLU A 94 -3.99 1.91 -7.11
N TYR A 95 -3.18 1.83 -6.06
CA TYR A 95 -2.26 2.85 -5.61
C TYR A 95 -0.84 2.37 -5.91
N ARG A 96 -0.01 3.24 -6.47
CA ARG A 96 1.41 2.95 -6.69
C ARG A 96 2.27 4.13 -6.28
N GLY A 97 3.54 3.88 -6.05
CA GLY A 97 4.51 4.97 -6.04
C GLY A 97 5.77 4.64 -5.29
N ILE A 98 6.40 5.68 -4.74
CA ILE A 98 7.70 5.57 -4.08
C ILE A 98 7.54 5.77 -2.58
N LEU A 99 8.16 4.87 -1.83
CA LEU A 99 8.35 4.94 -0.41
C LEU A 99 9.83 5.23 -0.12
N GLN A 100 10.13 6.39 0.47
CA GLN A 100 11.46 6.69 0.99
C GLN A 100 11.62 6.13 2.40
N VAL A 101 12.71 5.42 2.66
CA VAL A 101 13.10 4.95 4.00
C VAL A 101 14.36 5.70 4.43
N GLY A 102 14.22 6.53 5.46
CA GLY A 102 15.25 7.45 5.98
C GLY A 102 15.57 7.24 7.45
#